data_AF-A0ABD0NFP7-F1
#
_entry.id   AF-A0ABD0NFP7-F1
#
_cell.length_a   1.000
_cell.length_b   1.000
_cell.length_c   1.000
_cell.angle_alpha   90.00
_cell.angle_beta   90.00
_cell.angle_gamma   90.00
#
_symmetry.space_group_name_H-M   'P 1'
#
loop_
_entity.id
_entity.type
_entity.pdbx_description
1 polymer ?
#
loop_
_entity_poly.entity_id
_entity_poly.type
_entity_poly.pdbx_seq_one_letter_code
_entity_poly.pdbx_strand_id
1 'polypeptide(L)' 'LLQNPAADEACQYVIKHVGKNPLLLRELNLSGHVLGDTEVNQITALLQDKHCKISTL' A
#
# COMPACT_ATOMS: atom_id res chain seq x y z
N LEU A 1 9.03 -11.55 -1.19
CA LEU A 1 7.56 -11.72 -1.14
C LEU A 1 7.09 -11.14 0.17
N LEU A 2 6.04 -10.32 0.15
CA LEU A 2 5.48 -9.78 1.40
C LEU A 2 4.92 -10.92 2.24
N GLN A 3 4.83 -10.70 3.54
CA GLN A 3 4.40 -11.74 4.46
C GLN A 3 2.87 -11.87 4.48
N ASN A 4 2.15 -10.84 4.03
CA ASN A 4 0.70 -10.80 3.99
C ASN A 4 0.21 -10.72 2.54
N PRO A 5 -0.64 -11.65 2.07
CA PRO A 5 -1.24 -11.58 0.72
C PRO A 5 -1.99 -10.28 0.45
N ALA A 6 -2.66 -9.71 1.46
CA ALA A 6 -3.33 -8.41 1.33
C ALA A 6 -2.34 -7.25 1.13
N ALA A 7 -1.10 -7.39 1.62
CA ALA A 7 -0.04 -6.41 1.38
C ALA A 7 0.50 -6.50 -0.07
N ASP A 8 0.55 -7.69 -0.66
CA ASP A 8 0.87 -7.86 -2.09
C ASP A 8 -0.24 -7.25 -2.97
N GLU A 9 -1.51 -7.46 -2.62
CA GLU A 9 -2.66 -6.82 -3.30
C GLU A 9 -2.59 -5.30 -3.19
N ALA A 10 -2.28 -4.75 -2.01
CA ALA A 10 -2.06 -3.32 -1.82
C ALA A 10 -0.91 -2.79 -2.70
N CYS A 11 0.20 -3.52 -2.81
CA CYS A 11 1.30 -3.13 -3.69
C CYS A 11 0.84 -3.05 -5.14
N GLN A 12 0.07 -4.03 -5.61
CA GLN A 12 -0.49 -4.02 -6.96
C GLN A 12 -1.46 -2.85 -7.15
N TYR A 13 -2.32 -2.58 -6.18
CA TYR A 13 -3.24 -1.44 -6.21
C TYR A 13 -2.47 -0.12 -6.36
N VAL A 14 -1.47 0.12 -5.51
CA VAL A 14 -0.67 1.36 -5.52
C VAL A 14 0.12 1.49 -6.81
N ILE A 15 0.75 0.41 -7.29
CA ILE A 15 1.47 0.43 -8.57
C ILE A 15 0.51 0.76 -9.72
N LYS A 16 -0.69 0.19 -9.73
CA LYS A 16 -1.66 0.39 -10.80
C LYS A 16 -2.25 1.80 -10.84
N HIS A 17 -2.61 2.37 -9.68
CA HIS A 17 -3.34 3.64 -9.63
C HIS A 17 -2.41 4.85 -9.40
N VAL A 18 -1.36 4.67 -8.61
CA VAL A 18 -0.41 5.75 -8.26
C VAL A 18 0.87 5.68 -9.11
N GLY A 19 1.14 4.54 -9.76
CA GLY A 19 2.31 4.38 -10.63
C GLY A 19 3.64 4.23 -9.87
N LYS A 20 3.59 3.98 -8.56
CA LYS A 20 4.79 3.88 -7.71
C LYS A 20 4.81 2.55 -6.96
N ASN A 21 6.01 2.02 -6.72
CA ASN A 21 6.19 0.85 -5.88
C ASN A 21 6.28 1.28 -4.39
N PRO A 22 5.28 0.96 -3.56
CA PRO A 22 5.24 1.43 -2.17
C PRO A 22 6.37 0.88 -1.30
N LEU A 23 6.98 -0.26 -1.64
CA LEU A 23 8.11 -0.83 -0.90
C LEU A 23 9.41 -0.04 -1.06
N LEU A 24 9.45 0.89 -2.01
CA LEU A 24 10.58 1.78 -2.28
C LEU A 24 10.33 3.21 -1.78
N LEU A 25 9.15 3.50 -1.22
CA LEU A 25 8.76 4.83 -0.77
C LEU A 25 8.82 4.98 0.75
N ARG A 26 9.01 6.22 1.19
CA ARG A 26 8.77 6.64 2.59
C ARG A 26 7.46 7.39 2.76
N GLU A 27 6.95 7.98 1.69
CA GLU A 27 5.71 8.72 1.65
C GLU A 27 4.87 8.19 0.49
N LEU A 28 3.60 7.90 0.77
CA LEU A 28 2.61 7.48 -0.22
C LEU A 28 1.44 8.43 -0.12
N ASN A 29 1.09 9.12 -1.21
CA ASN A 29 -0.08 9.99 -1.22
C ASN A 29 -1.23 9.29 -1.95
N LEU A 30 -2.31 9.00 -1.23
CA LEU A 30 -3.55 8.42 -1.78
C LEU A 30 -4.68 9.46 -1.90
N SER A 31 -4.39 10.75 -1.71
CA SER A 31 -5.38 11.82 -1.85
C SER A 31 -6.06 11.77 -3.22
N GLY A 32 -7.38 11.98 -3.23
CA GLY A 32 -8.18 11.92 -4.45
C GLY A 32 -8.52 10.51 -4.93
N HIS A 33 -8.05 9.46 -4.25
CA HIS A 33 -8.48 8.09 -4.49
C HIS A 33 -9.58 7.72 -3.49
N VAL A 34 -10.70 7.21 -4.00
CA VAL A 34 -11.76 6.66 -3.15
C VAL A 34 -11.38 5.22 -2.83
N LEU A 35 -11.12 4.95 -1.55
CA LEU A 35 -10.82 3.61 -1.04
C LEU A 35 -12.08 3.02 -0.41
N GLY A 36 -12.44 1.80 -0.80
CA GLY A 36 -13.43 1.02 -0.08
C GLY A 36 -12.80 0.30 1.11
N ASP A 37 -13.64 -0.39 1.90
CA ASP A 37 -13.18 -1.14 3.08
C ASP A 37 -12.12 -2.19 2.71
N THR A 38 -12.25 -2.80 1.54
CA THR A 38 -11.27 -3.77 1.03
C THR A 38 -9.91 -3.13 0.81
N GLU A 39 -9.84 -2.00 0.07
CA GLU A 39 -8.57 -1.31 -0.18
C GLU A 39 -7.97 -0.74 1.11
N VAL A 40 -8.80 -0.22 2.02
CA VAL A 40 -8.33 0.26 3.33
C VAL A 40 -7.66 -0.88 4.13
N ASN A 41 -8.27 -2.06 4.16
CA ASN A 41 -7.70 -3.23 4.83
C ASN A 41 -6.40 -3.70 4.18
N GLN A 42 -6.33 -3.71 2.85
CA GLN A 42 -5.12 -4.05 2.10
C GLN A 42 -3.98 -3.06 2.40
N ILE A 43 -4.25 -1.75 2.33
CA ILE A 43 -3.25 -0.71 2.63
C ILE A 43 -2.80 -0.82 4.09
N THR A 44 -3.71 -1.09 5.02
CA THR A 44 -3.36 -1.33 6.43
C THR A 44 -2.44 -2.55 6.58
N ALA A 45 -2.74 -3.65 5.90
CA ALA A 45 -1.89 -4.84 5.89
C ALA A 45 -0.49 -4.55 5.32
N LEU A 46 -0.40 -3.71 4.28
CA LEU A 46 0.88 -3.26 3.74
C LEU A 46 1.67 -2.44 4.75
N LEU A 47 1.05 -1.49 5.45
CA LEU A 47 1.73 -0.68 6.48
C LEU A 47 2.24 -1.52 7.66
N GLN A 48 1.57 -2.63 7.97
CA GLN A 48 1.98 -3.57 9.02
C GLN A 48 3.05 -4.56 8.57
N ASP A 49 3.30 -4.70 7.26
CA ASP A 49 4.32 -5.61 6.75
C ASP A 49 5.72 -5.09 7.11
N LYS A 50 6.58 -5.96 7.63
CA LYS A 50 7.94 -5.61 8.07
C LYS A 50 8.83 -5.02 6.97
N HIS A 51 8.49 -5.24 5.70
CA HIS A 51 9.25 -4.70 4.57
C HIS A 51 8.75 -3.32 4.12
N CYS A 52 7.60 -2.87 4.64
CA CYS A 52 7.08 -1.55 4.35
C CYS A 52 7.91 -0.47 5.06
N LYS A 53 8.21 0.60 4.33
CA LYS A 53 9.03 1.73 4.80
C LYS A 53 8.27 3.04 4.83
N ILE A 54 6.97 2.99 4.54
CA ILE A 54 6.09 4.14 4.53
C ILE A 54 5.94 4.62 5.97
N SER A 55 6.34 5.86 6.22
CA SER A 55 6.17 6.54 7.51
C SER A 55 5.14 7.67 7.43
N THR A 56 4.71 8.02 6.23
CA THR A 56 3.75 9.09 5.96
C THR A 56 2.80 8.65 4.85
N LEU A 57 1.50 8.78 5.09
CA LEU A 57 0.41 8.38 4.19
C LEU A 57 -0.58 9.54 4.04
#